data_AF-A0A815Z8M5-F1
#
_entry.id   AF-A0A815Z8M5-F1
#
_cell.length_a   1.000
_cell.length_b   1.000
_cell.length_c   1.000
_cell.angle_alpha   90.00
_cell.angle_beta   90.00
_cell.angle_gamma   90.00
#
_symmetry.space_group_name_H-M   'P 1'
#
loop_
_entity.id
_entity.type
_entity.pdbx_description
1 polymer ?
#
loop_
_entity_poly.entity_id
_entity_poly.type
_entity_poly.pdbx_seq_one_letter_code
_entity_poly.pdbx_strand_id
1 'polypeptide(L)'
;MTSSNTLIEPIAVIGIACEFAVDIHCANDLWYTLKESQDVGSVTTIGRFDLESFTAHMLNMDNNGQLHQKLLHAEPASIDPCHRSLILKFVDLLDGAG
;
A
#
# COMPACT_ATOMS: atom_id res chain seq x y z
N MET A 1 -43.45 26.79 -1.87
CA MET A 1 -42.00 26.55 -2.05
C MET A 1 -41.75 25.09 -1.67
N THR A 2 -41.84 24.17 -2.64
CA THR A 2 -41.64 22.73 -2.42
C THR A 2 -40.19 22.39 -2.69
N SER A 3 -39.41 22.13 -1.65
CA SER A 3 -38.04 21.65 -1.76
C SER A 3 -38.05 20.28 -2.44
N SER A 4 -37.54 20.20 -3.67
CA SER A 4 -37.30 18.94 -4.37
C SER A 4 -36.22 18.16 -3.61
N ASN A 5 -36.64 17.26 -2.72
CA ASN A 5 -35.77 16.28 -2.08
C ASN A 5 -35.36 15.25 -3.13
N THR A 6 -34.35 15.57 -3.93
CA THR A 6 -33.72 14.61 -4.85
C THR A 6 -32.94 13.61 -3.99
N LEU A 7 -33.65 12.62 -3.45
CA LEU A 7 -33.03 11.47 -2.78
C LEU A 7 -32.17 10.75 -3.83
N ILE A 8 -30.87 11.00 -3.79
CA ILE A 8 -29.89 10.30 -4.60
C ILE A 8 -29.89 8.84 -4.16
N GLU A 9 -30.01 7.92 -5.12
CA GLU A 9 -29.92 6.49 -4.85
C GLU A 9 -28.52 6.16 -4.27
N PRO A 10 -28.45 5.42 -3.14
CA PRO A 10 -27.17 5.09 -2.54
C PRO A 10 -26.37 4.12 -3.42
N ILE A 11 -25.08 4.38 -3.56
CA ILE A 11 -24.15 3.49 -4.25
C ILE A 11 -23.77 2.34 -3.32
N ALA A 12 -24.04 1.10 -3.73
CA ALA A 12 -23.63 -0.10 -3.01
C ALA A 12 -22.17 -0.47 -3.34
N VAL A 13 -21.40 -0.83 -2.32
CA VAL A 13 -20.09 -1.49 -2.49
C VAL A 13 -20.34 -3.00 -2.50
N ILE A 14 -20.18 -3.62 -3.67
CA ILE A 14 -20.51 -5.03 -3.89
C ILE A 14 -19.28 -5.97 -3.87
N GLY A 15 -18.08 -5.41 -3.80
CA GLY A 15 -16.84 -6.18 -3.80
C GLY A 15 -15.67 -5.36 -3.28
N ILE A 16 -14.68 -6.06 -2.73
CA ILE A 16 -13.42 -5.48 -2.25
C ILE A 16 -12.30 -6.45 -2.58
N ALA A 17 -11.19 -5.94 -3.11
CA ALA A 17 -9.94 -6.68 -3.27
C ALA A 17 -8.80 -5.88 -2.64
N CYS A 18 -7.94 -6.56 -1.89
CA CYS A 18 -6.90 -5.93 -1.08
C CYS A 18 -5.58 -6.68 -1.24
N GLU A 19 -4.47 -5.95 -1.07
CA GLU A 19 -3.18 -6.51 -0.71
C GLU A 19 -2.93 -6.16 0.76
N PHE A 20 -2.64 -7.17 1.59
CA PHE A 20 -2.44 -6.95 3.02
C PHE A 20 -0.97 -7.10 3.41
N ALA A 21 -0.63 -6.65 4.61
CA ALA A 21 0.71 -6.79 5.15
C ALA A 21 0.96 -8.21 5.69
N VAL A 22 2.19 -8.69 5.49
CA VAL A 22 2.76 -9.88 6.16
C VAL A 22 1.89 -11.14 5.95
N ASP A 23 1.24 -11.65 7.00
CA ASP A 23 0.60 -12.97 7.06
C ASP A 23 -0.93 -12.89 7.03
N ILE A 24 -1.45 -11.75 6.56
CA ILE A 24 -2.88 -11.51 6.36
C ILE A 24 -3.23 -11.94 4.94
N HIS A 25 -3.98 -13.03 4.79
CA HIS A 25 -4.29 -13.60 3.47
C HIS A 25 -5.72 -13.26 3.02
N CYS A 26 -6.58 -12.85 3.94
CA CYS A 26 -7.96 -12.44 3.63
C CYS A 26 -8.52 -11.38 4.58
N ALA A 27 -9.69 -10.85 4.24
CA ALA A 27 -10.39 -9.86 5.07
C ALA A 27 -10.73 -10.36 6.49
N ASN A 28 -10.94 -11.68 6.64
CA ASN A 28 -11.22 -12.27 7.94
C ASN A 28 -9.97 -12.31 8.83
N ASP A 29 -8.80 -12.58 8.26
CA ASP A 29 -7.52 -12.50 8.97
C ASP A 29 -7.26 -11.06 9.42
N LEU A 30 -7.48 -10.10 8.52
CA LEU A 30 -7.37 -8.68 8.85
C LEU A 30 -8.28 -8.31 10.03
N TRP A 31 -9.53 -8.80 10.02
CA TRP A 31 -10.47 -8.53 11.08
C TRP A 31 -9.99 -9.07 12.44
N TYR A 32 -9.41 -10.28 12.47
CA TYR A 32 -8.81 -10.81 13.69
C TYR A 32 -7.61 -9.99 14.15
N THR A 33 -6.68 -9.64 13.25
CA THR A 33 -5.51 -8.81 13.59
C THR A 33 -5.94 -7.46 14.18
N LEU A 34 -6.93 -6.80 13.57
CA LEU A 34 -7.45 -5.52 14.06
C LEU A 34 -8.12 -5.66 15.42
N LYS A 35 -8.94 -6.70 15.59
CA LYS A 35 -9.65 -6.96 16.85
C LYS A 35 -8.68 -7.20 18.00
N GLU A 36 -7.61 -7.93 17.76
CA GLU A 36 -6.57 -8.23 18.76
C GLU A 36 -5.52 -7.12 18.89
N SER A 37 -5.66 -6.01 18.13
CA SER A 37 -4.71 -4.88 18.12
C SER A 37 -3.26 -5.33 17.87
N GLN A 38 -3.09 -6.32 17.00
CA GLN A 38 -1.79 -6.92 16.72
C GLN A 38 -0.95 -6.03 15.79
N ASP A 39 0.30 -5.77 16.17
CA ASP A 39 1.27 -5.09 15.31
C ASP A 39 1.78 -6.04 14.23
N VAL A 40 1.67 -5.60 12.98
CA VAL A 40 2.11 -6.32 11.76
C VAL A 40 3.31 -5.67 11.09
N GLY A 41 3.94 -4.69 11.74
CA GLY A 41 5.19 -4.11 11.30
C GLY A 41 6.28 -5.17 11.15
N SER A 42 7.08 -5.07 10.09
CA SER A 42 8.24 -5.94 9.88
C SER A 42 9.50 -5.12 9.63
N VAL A 43 10.65 -5.73 9.89
CA VAL A 43 11.93 -5.15 9.48
C VAL A 43 11.99 -5.09 7.96
N THR A 44 12.58 -4.02 7.43
CA THR A 44 12.81 -3.91 5.99
C THR A 44 13.62 -5.11 5.49
N THR A 45 13.13 -5.78 4.46
CA THR A 45 13.80 -6.95 3.89
C THR A 45 15.13 -6.56 3.23
N ILE A 46 16.16 -7.38 3.47
CA ILE A 46 17.49 -7.21 2.87
C ILE A 46 17.33 -7.22 1.34
N GLY A 47 17.86 -6.19 0.67
CA GLY A 47 17.83 -6.06 -0.79
C GLY A 47 16.72 -5.19 -1.37
N ARG A 48 15.76 -4.71 -0.56
CA ARG A 48 14.84 -3.63 -1.01
C ARG A 48 15.47 -2.25 -0.90
N PHE A 49 16.14 -1.99 0.22
CA PHE A 49 16.84 -0.75 0.51
C PHE A 49 18.09 -1.06 1.33
N ASP A 50 19.17 -0.33 1.05
CA ASP A 50 20.36 -0.32 1.91
C ASP A 50 20.11 0.63 3.09
N LEU A 51 19.58 0.06 4.17
CA LEU A 51 19.23 0.81 5.37
C LEU A 51 20.47 1.35 6.09
N GLU A 52 21.59 0.64 6.02
CA GLU A 52 22.85 1.06 6.65
C GLU A 52 23.41 2.32 5.99
N SER A 53 23.48 2.33 4.65
CA SER A 53 23.88 3.52 3.88
C SER A 53 22.93 4.70 4.10
N PHE A 54 21.62 4.44 4.16
CA PHE A 54 20.61 5.46 4.43
C PHE A 54 20.78 6.08 5.83
N THR A 55 20.89 5.26 6.87
CA THR A 55 21.07 5.73 8.24
C THR A 55 22.40 6.45 8.42
N ALA A 56 23.49 5.94 7.82
CA ALA A 56 24.79 6.60 7.84
C ALA A 56 24.76 7.97 7.13
N HIS A 57 24.00 8.14 6.06
CA HIS A 57 23.80 9.44 5.40
C HIS A 57 22.94 10.39 6.23
N MET A 58 21.86 9.92 6.85
CA MET A 58 21.01 10.75 7.72
C MET A 58 21.78 11.29 8.94
N LEU A 59 22.67 10.48 9.52
CA LEU A 59 23.48 10.90 10.66
C LEU A 59 24.66 11.81 10.25
N ASN A 60 25.02 11.83 8.96
CA ASN A 60 26.06 12.68 8.38
C ASN A 60 25.51 13.92 7.65
N MET A 61 24.26 14.32 7.88
CA MET A 61 23.74 15.55 7.29
C MET A 61 24.55 16.75 7.78
N ASP A 62 25.44 17.25 6.92
CA ASP A 62 25.80 18.65 6.94
C ASP A 62 24.53 19.47 6.64
N ASN A 63 24.48 20.72 7.12
CA ASN A 63 23.27 21.56 7.13
C ASN A 63 22.75 21.98 5.74
N ASN A 64 23.13 21.27 4.66
CA ASN A 64 22.96 21.69 3.28
C ASN A 64 21.84 20.94 2.54
N GLY A 65 21.16 20.00 3.19
CA GLY A 65 19.84 19.49 2.77
C GLY A 65 19.78 18.75 1.42
N GLN A 66 20.91 18.38 0.81
CA GLN A 66 20.90 17.66 -0.46
C GLN A 66 20.75 16.15 -0.24
N LEU A 67 19.55 15.62 -0.51
CA LEU A 67 19.32 14.19 -0.66
C LEU A 67 20.05 13.70 -1.92
N HIS A 68 21.08 12.86 -1.74
CA HIS A 68 21.83 12.29 -2.85
C HIS A 68 20.93 11.35 -3.69
N GLN A 69 20.76 11.71 -4.96
CA GLN A 69 19.99 10.99 -6.00
C GLN A 69 20.41 9.51 -6.19
N LYS A 70 21.53 9.08 -5.60
CA LYS A 70 22.08 7.72 -5.70
C LYS A 70 21.31 6.65 -4.91
N LEU A 71 20.41 7.03 -4.00
CA LEU A 71 19.64 6.06 -3.20
C LEU A 71 18.50 5.36 -3.98
N LEU A 72 18.16 5.87 -5.17
CA LEU A 72 17.00 5.43 -5.95
C LEU A 72 17.37 4.64 -7.22
N HIS A 73 18.57 4.05 -7.30
CA HIS A 73 18.96 3.21 -8.43
C HIS A 73 18.21 1.87 -8.45
N ALA A 74 16.94 1.90 -8.88
CA ALA A 74 16.21 0.73 -9.34
C ALA A 74 16.30 0.67 -10.87
N GLU A 75 16.66 -0.50 -11.41
CA GLU A 75 16.52 -0.80 -12.84
C GLU A 75 15.05 -0.56 -13.24
N PRO A 76 14.76 0.24 -14.29
CA PRO A 76 13.39 0.51 -14.68
C PRO A 76 12.78 -0.78 -15.26
N ALA A 77 12.03 -1.51 -14.44
CA ALA A 77 11.07 -2.47 -14.95
C ALA A 77 10.10 -1.74 -15.89
N SER A 78 9.72 -2.35 -17.02
CA SER A 78 8.86 -1.69 -18.03
C SER A 78 7.51 -1.20 -17.51
N ILE A 79 7.07 -1.72 -16.36
CA ILE A 79 5.91 -1.27 -15.61
C ILE A 79 6.28 -1.19 -14.14
N ASP A 80 5.86 -0.11 -13.49
CA ASP A 80 6.05 0.07 -12.06
C ASP A 80 5.26 -1.00 -11.27
N PRO A 81 5.84 -1.61 -10.22
CA PRO A 81 5.19 -2.69 -9.47
C PRO A 81 3.81 -2.35 -8.90
N CYS A 82 3.55 -1.10 -8.54
CA CYS A 82 2.25 -0.68 -8.00
C CYS A 82 1.16 -0.77 -9.09
N HIS A 83 1.48 -0.38 -10.32
CA HIS A 83 0.56 -0.52 -11.45
C HIS A 83 0.24 -1.99 -11.74
N ARG A 84 1.26 -2.87 -11.71
CA ARG A 84 1.05 -4.31 -11.87
C ARG A 84 0.13 -4.87 -10.78
N SER A 85 0.37 -4.49 -9.53
CA SER A 85 -0.44 -4.94 -8.39
C SER A 85 -1.90 -4.51 -8.54
N LEU A 86 -2.14 -3.24 -8.90
CA LEU A 86 -3.48 -2.71 -9.11
C LEU A 86 -4.26 -3.49 -10.18
N ILE A 87 -3.62 -3.82 -11.30
CA ILE A 87 -4.25 -4.59 -12.39
C ILE A 87 -4.67 -5.98 -11.90
N LEU A 88 -3.81 -6.66 -11.14
CA LEU A 88 -4.14 -7.98 -10.58
C LEU A 88 -5.30 -7.89 -9.59
N LYS A 89 -5.31 -6.88 -8.71
CA LYS A 89 -6.40 -6.68 -7.76
C LYS A 89 -7.73 -6.33 -8.42
N PHE A 90 -7.70 -5.73 -9.61
CA PHE A 90 -8.92 -5.53 -10.37
C PHE A 90 -9.53 -6.85 -10.84
N VAL A 91 -8.70 -7.83 -11.24
CA VAL A 91 -9.19 -9.17 -11.59
C VAL A 91 -9.75 -9.87 -10.35
N ASP A 92 -9.04 -9.85 -9.22
CA ASP A 92 -9.53 -10.42 -7.95
C ASP A 92 -10.87 -9.80 -7.51
N LEU A 93 -11.05 -8.49 -7.74
CA LEU A 93 -12.27 -7.77 -7.42
C LEU A 93 -13.46 -8.27 -8.26
N LEU A 94 -13.25 -8.49 -9.55
CA LEU A 94 -14.28 -8.99 -10.45
C LEU A 94 -14.68 -10.42 -10.08
N ASP A 95 -13.70 -11.29 -9.80
CA ASP A 95 -13.95 -12.66 -9.37
C ASP A 95 -14.69 -12.72 -8.02
N GLY A 96 -14.41 -11.77 -7.12
CA GLY A 96 -15.05 -11.68 -5.80
C GLY A 96 -16.44 -11.04 -5.80
N ALA A 97 -16.78 -10.23 -6.80
CA ALA A 97 -18.07 -9.52 -6.89
C ALA A 97 -19.19 -10.35 -7.53
N GLY A 98 -18.86 -11.43 -8.25
CA GLY A 98 -19.80 -12.31 -8.94
C GLY A 98 -20.05 -11.96 -10.40
#